data_AF-A0AA36IEV7-F1
#
_entry.id   AF-A0AA36IEV7-F1
#
_cell.length_a   1.000
_cell.length_b   1.000
_cell.length_c   1.000
_cell.angle_alpha   90.00
_cell.angle_beta   90.00
_cell.angle_gamma   90.00
#
_symmetry.space_group_name_H-M   'P 1'
#
loop_
_entity.id
_entity.type
_entity.pdbx_description
1 polymer ?
#
loop_
_entity_poly.entity_id
_entity_poly.type
_entity_poly.pdbx_seq_one_letter_code
_entity_poly.pdbx_strand_id
1 'polypeptide(L)'
;MLFTPATNSIAPDNALERFFAICVILLAMCVFSSFIGTISATVNSLRNAQGQKLKQEENLLRFFIERNLSLDLYSKVQEVVRRERLTEARLSEEEVELLQRLPQRFKMQMHEEMYLFALLHLGIWPPWSSPDTDPVFNTLCHHAMKDHLAKPGEDVFMPGTACHHVCIIESGHMSYSLAGAPPEEATPGSVVALPCLWAEWSHCGRLMARTGSCYYVTLNGDDFCEVVMRFGGPLLRFLQIMGVLLIGELESAQDQSQLSDLTSLSNIREVSERAQRFTKLIGTTPDKSVHATFSILANKAQGGLFGRLQTRNLSPFG
;
A
#
# COMPACT_ATOMS: atom_id res chain seq x y z
N MET A 1 17.45 -23.73 42.62
CA MET A 1 16.35 -24.64 43.00
C MET A 1 16.43 -24.88 44.49
N LEU A 2 15.63 -24.16 45.28
CA LEU A 2 15.48 -24.38 46.73
C LEU A 2 14.44 -25.49 46.94
N PHE A 3 14.74 -26.70 46.45
CA PHE A 3 14.00 -27.90 46.84
C PHE A 3 14.53 -28.27 48.21
N THR A 4 13.71 -28.07 49.24
CA THR A 4 13.98 -28.38 50.65
C THR A 4 14.81 -29.66 50.84
N PRO A 5 16.14 -29.58 51.04
CA PRO A 5 16.87 -30.68 51.63
C PRO A 5 16.77 -30.46 53.14
N ALA A 6 15.72 -31.00 53.76
CA ALA A 6 15.66 -31.09 55.20
C ALA A 6 16.66 -32.16 55.65
N THR A 7 17.95 -31.81 55.63
CA THR A 7 19.03 -32.53 56.31
C THR A 7 20.06 -31.51 56.78
N ASN A 8 19.74 -30.76 57.83
CA ASN A 8 20.80 -30.10 58.58
C ASN A 8 20.49 -30.14 60.08
N SER A 9 21.37 -30.78 60.85
CA SER A 9 21.24 -31.05 62.28
C SER A 9 21.50 -29.82 63.16
N ILE A 10 21.25 -28.62 62.64
CA ILE A 10 21.47 -27.34 63.33
C ILE A 10 20.10 -26.73 63.58
N ALA A 11 19.55 -26.98 64.77
CA ALA A 11 18.30 -26.38 65.21
C ALA A 11 18.59 -24.99 65.81
N PRO A 12 17.72 -23.97 65.58
CA PRO A 12 17.89 -22.66 66.17
C PRO A 12 17.65 -22.72 67.69
N ASP A 13 18.70 -22.50 68.46
CA ASP A 13 18.67 -22.52 69.92
C ASP A 13 18.29 -21.16 70.49
N ASN A 14 18.68 -20.07 69.82
CA ASN A 14 18.42 -18.72 70.29
C ASN A 14 17.11 -18.14 69.72
N ALA A 15 16.41 -17.30 70.49
CA ALA A 15 15.13 -16.70 70.07
C ALA A 15 15.28 -15.86 68.78
N LEU A 16 16.43 -15.20 68.59
CA LEU A 16 16.75 -14.45 67.38
C LEU A 16 16.95 -15.37 66.16
N GLU A 17 17.55 -16.56 66.34
CA GLU A 17 17.73 -17.54 65.27
C GLU A 17 16.38 -18.11 64.82
N ARG A 18 15.45 -18.34 65.76
CA ARG A 18 14.08 -18.78 65.45
C ARG A 18 13.31 -17.73 64.68
N PHE A 19 13.41 -16.46 65.07
CA PHE A 19 12.76 -15.36 64.36
C PHE A 19 13.30 -15.21 62.93
N PHE A 20 14.62 -15.27 62.76
CA PHE A 20 15.25 -15.23 61.44
C PHE A 20 14.81 -16.40 60.56
N ALA A 21 14.77 -17.63 61.09
CA ALA A 21 14.30 -18.81 60.36
C ALA A 21 12.84 -18.66 59.89
N ILE A 22 11.95 -18.14 60.73
CA ILE A 22 10.55 -17.87 60.38
C ILE A 22 10.47 -16.85 59.25
N CYS A 23 11.22 -15.75 59.32
CA CYS A 23 11.26 -14.73 58.28
C CYS A 23 11.77 -15.28 56.93
N VAL A 24 12.80 -16.12 56.94
CA VAL A 24 13.32 -16.77 55.71
C VAL A 24 12.29 -17.72 55.10
N ILE A 25 11.58 -18.49 55.91
CA ILE A 25 10.51 -19.39 55.42
C ILE A 25 9.36 -18.57 54.82
N LEU A 26 8.92 -17.50 55.49
CA LEU A 26 7.88 -16.60 54.96
C LEU A 26 8.31 -15.95 53.64
N LEU A 27 9.55 -15.45 53.57
CA LEU A 27 10.09 -14.86 52.34
C LEU A 27 10.22 -15.91 51.22
N ALA A 28 10.67 -17.12 51.54
CA ALA A 28 10.74 -18.23 50.58
C ALA A 28 9.35 -18.62 50.06
N MET A 29 8.34 -18.68 50.92
CA MET A 29 6.94 -18.92 50.52
C MET A 29 6.42 -17.81 49.60
N CYS A 30 6.69 -16.54 49.90
CA CYS A 30 6.29 -15.40 49.06
C CYS A 30 6.95 -15.43 47.67
N VAL A 31 8.27 -15.72 47.61
CA VAL A 31 9.01 -15.83 46.34
C VAL A 31 8.51 -17.02 45.52
N PHE A 32 8.30 -18.16 46.17
CA PHE A 32 7.78 -19.36 45.51
C PHE A 32 6.37 -19.16 44.96
N SER A 33 5.48 -18.52 45.74
CA SER A 33 4.13 -18.18 45.30
C SER A 33 4.13 -17.23 44.10
N SER A 34 4.98 -16.20 44.13
CA SER A 34 5.13 -15.26 43.00
C SER A 34 5.63 -15.97 41.74
N PHE A 35 6.60 -16.88 41.89
CA PHE A 35 7.15 -17.65 40.77
C PHE A 35 6.10 -18.55 40.12
N ILE A 36 5.31 -19.28 40.92
CA ILE A 36 4.19 -20.11 40.43
C ILE A 36 3.15 -19.24 39.72
N GLY A 37 2.84 -18.07 40.27
CA GLY A 37 1.92 -17.10 39.67
C GLY A 37 2.36 -16.69 38.26
N THR A 38 3.64 -16.33 38.10
CA THR A 38 4.19 -15.93 36.80
C THR A 38 4.17 -17.06 35.78
N ILE A 39 4.54 -18.29 36.17
CA ILE A 39 4.48 -19.44 35.25
C ILE A 39 3.02 -19.67 34.81
N SER A 40 2.09 -19.65 35.76
CA SER A 40 0.67 -19.88 35.48
C SER A 40 0.10 -18.80 34.55
N ALA A 41 0.47 -17.54 34.75
CA ALA A 41 0.06 -16.43 33.89
C ALA A 41 0.58 -16.60 32.46
N THR A 42 1.86 -16.98 32.28
CA THR A 42 2.47 -17.22 30.97
C THR A 42 1.84 -18.44 30.26
N VAL A 43 1.55 -19.51 30.99
CA VAL A 43 0.87 -20.69 30.41
C VAL A 43 -0.56 -20.33 29.98
N ASN A 44 -1.27 -19.52 30.77
CA ASN A 44 -2.62 -19.07 30.42
C ASN A 44 -2.62 -18.12 29.21
N SER A 45 -1.65 -17.20 29.12
CA SER A 45 -1.54 -16.33 27.94
C SER A 45 -1.23 -17.12 26.67
N LEU A 46 -0.34 -18.12 26.76
CA LEU A 46 -0.03 -19.01 25.64
C LEU A 46 -1.25 -19.84 25.21
N ARG A 47 -1.98 -20.43 26.17
CA ARG A 47 -3.22 -21.18 25.89
C ARG A 47 -4.30 -20.31 25.27
N ASN A 48 -4.48 -19.09 25.76
CA ASN A 48 -5.43 -18.15 25.18
C ASN A 48 -5.06 -17.77 23.75
N ALA A 49 -3.77 -17.52 23.46
CA ALA A 49 -3.30 -17.25 22.11
C ALA A 49 -3.52 -18.44 21.15
N GLN A 50 -3.30 -19.68 21.63
CA GLN A 50 -3.62 -20.90 20.85
C GLN A 50 -5.13 -21.07 20.66
N GLY A 51 -5.93 -20.80 21.68
CA GLY A 51 -7.40 -20.90 21.63
C GLY A 51 -8.02 -19.91 20.64
N GLN A 52 -7.49 -18.69 20.55
CA GLN A 52 -7.93 -17.70 19.56
C GLN A 52 -7.70 -18.19 18.11
N LYS A 53 -6.57 -18.86 17.83
CA LYS A 53 -6.27 -19.42 16.50
C LYS A 53 -7.23 -20.53 16.11
N LEU A 54 -7.50 -21.47 17.02
CA LEU A 54 -8.46 -22.55 16.79
C LEU A 54 -9.86 -21.98 16.53
N LYS A 55 -10.28 -20.98 17.32
CA LYS A 55 -11.57 -20.32 17.17
C LYS A 55 -11.72 -19.61 15.81
N GLN A 56 -10.65 -18.97 15.31
CA GLN A 56 -10.66 -18.36 13.97
C GLN A 56 -10.82 -19.40 12.85
N GLU A 57 -10.14 -20.55 12.96
CA GLU A 57 -10.25 -21.65 11.98
C GLU A 57 -11.65 -22.29 11.99
N GLU A 58 -12.23 -22.48 13.18
CA GLU A 58 -13.61 -22.97 13.33
C GLU A 58 -14.64 -21.99 12.75
N ASN A 59 -14.48 -20.68 12.99
CA ASN A 59 -15.37 -19.67 12.43
C ASN A 59 -15.30 -19.61 10.90
N LEU A 60 -14.11 -19.74 10.31
CA LEU A 60 -13.93 -19.79 8.87
C LEU A 60 -14.61 -21.01 8.26
N LEU A 61 -14.41 -22.20 8.84
CA LEU A 61 -15.08 -23.43 8.40
C LEU A 61 -16.60 -23.31 8.51
N ARG A 62 -17.09 -22.77 9.62
CA ARG A 62 -18.52 -22.53 9.83
C ARG A 62 -19.12 -21.57 8.80
N PHE A 63 -18.41 -20.48 8.47
CA PHE A 63 -18.85 -19.54 7.43
C PHE A 63 -19.02 -20.22 6.06
N PHE A 64 -18.09 -21.10 5.67
CA PHE A 64 -18.17 -21.84 4.42
C PHE A 64 -19.34 -22.82 4.40
N ILE A 65 -19.60 -23.51 5.52
CA ILE A 65 -20.74 -24.42 5.67
C ILE A 65 -22.06 -23.66 5.60
N GLU A 66 -22.21 -22.57 6.36
CA GLU A 66 -23.44 -21.77 6.40
C GLU A 66 -23.80 -21.15 5.04
N ARG A 67 -22.80 -20.88 4.20
CA ARG A 67 -22.97 -20.29 2.87
C ARG A 67 -22.96 -21.30 1.71
N ASN A 68 -22.86 -22.61 1.99
CA ASN A 68 -22.73 -23.68 0.99
C ASN A 68 -21.61 -23.41 -0.05
N LEU A 69 -20.46 -22.91 0.41
CA LEU A 69 -19.29 -22.71 -0.43
C LEU A 69 -18.54 -24.04 -0.66
N SER A 70 -17.82 -24.16 -1.78
CA SER A 70 -17.15 -25.43 -2.12
C SER A 70 -15.97 -25.73 -1.19
N LEU A 71 -15.78 -27.02 -0.88
CA LEU A 71 -14.64 -27.50 -0.09
C LEU A 71 -13.30 -27.33 -0.81
N ASP A 72 -13.32 -27.30 -2.15
CA ASP A 72 -12.16 -26.99 -2.98
C ASP A 72 -11.71 -25.52 -2.77
N LEU A 73 -12.67 -24.58 -2.68
CA LEU A 73 -12.38 -23.19 -2.34
C LEU A 73 -11.89 -23.05 -0.90
N TYR A 74 -12.49 -23.78 0.06
CA TYR A 74 -12.03 -23.78 1.45
C TYR A 74 -10.56 -24.23 1.56
N SER A 75 -10.19 -25.29 0.84
CA SER A 75 -8.82 -25.82 0.85
C SER A 75 -7.81 -24.80 0.31
N LYS A 76 -8.15 -24.12 -0.80
CA LYS A 76 -7.34 -23.03 -1.37
C LYS A 76 -7.20 -21.84 -0.42
N VAL A 77 -8.30 -21.43 0.23
CA VAL A 77 -8.29 -20.33 1.21
C VAL A 77 -7.45 -20.71 2.43
N GLN A 78 -7.58 -21.95 2.93
CA GLN A 78 -6.80 -22.43 4.08
C GLN A 78 -5.30 -22.52 3.75
N GLU A 79 -4.95 -22.88 2.53
CA GLU A 79 -3.56 -22.89 2.06
C GLU A 79 -2.97 -21.47 2.01
N VAL A 80 -3.72 -20.50 1.48
CA VAL A 80 -3.33 -19.07 1.46
C VAL A 80 -3.14 -18.53 2.88
N VAL A 81 -4.09 -18.76 3.79
CA VAL A 81 -4.01 -18.30 5.20
C VAL A 81 -2.83 -18.96 5.94
N ARG A 82 -2.53 -20.23 5.68
CA ARG A 82 -1.35 -20.88 6.28
C ARG A 82 -0.04 -20.28 5.77
N ARG A 83 0.01 -19.89 4.50
CA ARG A 83 1.18 -19.28 3.87
C ARG A 83 1.44 -17.85 4.37
N GLU A 84 0.37 -17.11 4.66
CA GLU A 84 0.44 -15.79 5.31
C GLU A 84 1.08 -15.88 6.71
N ARG A 85 0.76 -16.90 7.50
CA ARG A 85 1.34 -17.07 8.85
C ARG A 85 2.86 -17.30 8.87
N LEU A 86 3.46 -17.66 7.74
CA LEU A 86 4.89 -17.94 7.60
C LEU A 86 5.68 -16.76 7.02
N THR A 87 4.99 -15.74 6.50
CA THR A 87 5.61 -14.55 5.91
C THR A 87 5.40 -13.41 6.89
N GLU A 88 6.46 -12.74 7.35
CA GLU A 88 6.33 -11.52 8.16
C GLU A 88 5.69 -10.43 7.27
N ALA A 89 4.35 -10.38 7.26
CA ALA A 89 3.61 -9.35 6.58
C ALA A 89 3.84 -8.02 7.31
N ARG A 90 4.14 -6.94 6.57
CA ARG A 90 4.10 -5.58 7.14
C ARG A 90 2.70 -5.39 7.71
N LEU A 91 2.63 -4.89 8.95
CA LEU A 91 1.36 -4.53 9.57
C LEU A 91 0.75 -3.35 8.80
N SER A 92 -0.52 -3.47 8.43
CA SER A 92 -1.24 -2.36 7.82
C SER A 92 -1.49 -1.28 8.88
N GLU A 93 -1.50 0.00 8.49
CA GLU A 93 -1.83 1.11 9.41
C GLU A 93 -3.20 0.92 10.08
N GLU A 94 -4.17 0.35 9.35
CA GLU A 94 -5.52 0.08 9.86
C GLU A 94 -5.53 -0.94 11.02
N GLU A 95 -4.54 -1.85 11.04
CA GLU A 95 -4.40 -2.87 12.07
C GLU A 95 -3.76 -2.32 13.36
N VAL A 96 -3.12 -1.15 13.30
CA VAL A 96 -2.43 -0.53 14.43
C VAL A 96 -3.34 0.51 15.09
N GLU A 97 -4.14 0.07 16.07
CA GLU A 97 -5.10 0.92 16.80
C GLU A 97 -4.47 2.20 17.39
N LEU A 98 -3.19 2.14 17.81
CA LEU A 98 -2.48 3.31 18.33
C LEU A 98 -2.28 4.40 17.28
N LEU A 99 -2.03 4.04 16.01
CA LEU A 99 -1.88 5.00 14.92
C LEU A 99 -3.22 5.68 14.63
N GLN A 100 -4.34 4.96 14.77
CA GLN A 100 -5.67 5.53 14.56
C GLN A 100 -5.98 6.68 15.52
N ARG A 101 -5.41 6.66 16.73
CA ARG A 101 -5.58 7.69 17.76
C ARG A 101 -4.63 8.88 17.63
N LEU A 102 -3.71 8.87 16.66
CA LEU A 102 -2.78 9.97 16.46
C LEU A 102 -3.53 11.25 16.03
N PRO A 103 -3.18 12.41 16.59
CA PRO A 103 -3.63 13.70 16.07
C PRO A 103 -3.31 13.85 14.59
N GLN A 104 -4.21 14.48 13.84
CA GLN A 104 -4.13 14.64 12.38
C GLN A 104 -2.77 15.16 11.88
N ARG A 105 -2.19 16.13 12.59
CA ARG A 105 -0.87 16.69 12.25
C ARG A 105 0.25 15.65 12.19
N PHE A 106 0.22 14.67 13.09
CA PHE A 106 1.25 13.62 13.16
C PHE A 106 1.01 12.54 12.12
N LYS A 107 -0.27 12.24 11.79
CA LYS A 107 -0.60 11.36 10.66
C LYS A 107 -0.11 11.92 9.34
N MET A 108 -0.32 13.22 9.11
CA MET A 108 0.18 13.90 7.90
C MET A 108 1.70 13.82 7.78
N GLN A 109 2.44 14.07 8.87
CA GLN A 109 3.92 13.92 8.87
C GLN A 109 4.36 12.48 8.63
N MET A 110 3.66 11.52 9.22
CA MET A 110 3.93 10.09 9.01
C MET A 110 3.71 9.69 7.55
N HIS A 111 2.58 10.09 6.95
CA HIS A 111 2.26 9.74 5.56
C HIS A 111 3.23 10.41 4.59
N GLU A 112 3.69 11.63 4.90
CA GLU A 112 4.76 12.28 4.13
C GLU A 112 6.03 11.44 4.14
N GLU A 113 6.55 11.05 5.31
CA GLU A 113 7.74 10.19 5.41
C GLU A 113 7.56 8.82 4.73
N MET A 114 6.35 8.25 4.79
CA MET A 114 6.05 6.96 4.16
C MET A 114 5.98 7.03 2.63
N TYR A 115 5.30 8.05 2.09
CA TYR A 115 4.89 8.05 0.69
C TYR A 115 5.62 9.06 -0.18
N LEU A 116 6.32 10.04 0.39
CA LEU A 116 6.97 11.10 -0.39
C LEU A 116 7.95 10.54 -1.42
N PHE A 117 8.74 9.53 -1.04
CA PHE A 117 9.68 8.90 -1.97
C PHE A 117 8.96 8.26 -3.16
N ALA A 118 7.89 7.50 -2.93
CA ALA A 118 7.09 6.87 -3.98
C ALA A 118 6.38 7.92 -4.86
N LEU A 119 5.90 9.01 -4.25
CA LEU A 119 5.28 10.13 -4.97
C LEU A 119 6.29 10.78 -5.93
N LEU A 120 7.52 11.03 -5.49
CA LEU A 120 8.58 11.60 -6.34
C LEU A 120 9.02 10.65 -7.45
N HIS A 121 8.93 9.33 -7.24
CA HIS A 121 9.25 8.31 -8.27
C HIS A 121 8.33 8.35 -9.48
N LEU A 122 7.17 8.99 -9.40
CA LEU A 122 6.30 9.20 -10.57
C LEU A 122 7.01 9.96 -11.69
N GLY A 123 8.01 10.80 -11.39
CA GLY A 123 8.77 11.55 -12.40
C GLY A 123 7.98 12.68 -13.09
N ILE A 124 6.77 12.98 -12.60
CA ILE A 124 5.85 13.99 -13.15
C ILE A 124 6.05 15.38 -12.53
N TRP A 125 7.05 15.55 -11.68
CA TRP A 125 7.26 16.78 -10.92
C TRP A 125 8.25 17.71 -11.64
N PRO A 126 7.96 19.01 -11.74
CA PRO A 126 8.89 19.95 -12.34
C PRO A 126 10.06 20.26 -11.39
N PRO A 127 11.26 20.58 -11.89
CA PRO A 127 12.46 20.80 -11.05
C PRO A 127 12.37 21.97 -10.05
N TRP A 128 11.40 22.86 -10.22
CA TRP A 128 11.19 24.01 -9.35
C TRP A 128 10.20 23.72 -8.21
N SER A 129 9.48 22.60 -8.28
CA SER A 129 8.57 22.18 -7.21
C SER A 129 9.35 21.34 -6.22
N SER A 130 9.19 21.63 -4.93
CA SER A 130 9.93 20.97 -3.85
C SER A 130 8.97 20.53 -2.74
N PRO A 131 9.12 19.32 -2.21
CA PRO A 131 8.30 18.85 -1.10
C PRO A 131 8.46 19.70 0.16
N ASP A 132 9.64 20.29 0.38
CA ASP A 132 9.89 21.14 1.55
C ASP A 132 9.10 22.46 1.53
N THR A 133 8.75 22.96 0.34
CA THR A 133 8.11 24.28 0.17
C THR A 133 6.66 24.18 -0.24
N ASP A 134 6.28 23.14 -0.99
CA ASP A 134 4.96 23.02 -1.58
C ASP A 134 4.07 22.08 -0.75
N PRO A 135 3.06 22.60 -0.02
CA PRO A 135 2.19 21.79 0.84
C PRO A 135 1.31 20.77 0.07
N VAL A 136 1.32 20.83 -1.26
CA VAL A 136 0.65 19.88 -2.14
C VAL A 136 1.17 18.46 -1.93
N PHE A 137 2.47 18.27 -1.70
CA PHE A 137 3.07 16.95 -1.52
C PHE A 137 2.58 16.29 -0.24
N ASN A 138 2.64 17.00 0.90
CA ASN A 138 2.10 16.51 2.17
C ASN A 138 0.60 16.17 2.06
N THR A 139 -0.17 17.02 1.36
CA THR A 139 -1.61 16.80 1.17
C THR A 139 -1.88 15.55 0.31
N LEU A 140 -1.11 15.35 -0.77
CA LEU A 140 -1.21 14.18 -1.64
C LEU A 140 -0.83 12.89 -0.90
N CYS A 141 0.32 12.88 -0.22
CA CYS A 141 0.75 11.75 0.60
C CYS A 141 -0.32 11.39 1.64
N HIS A 142 -0.94 12.37 2.27
CA HIS A 142 -1.92 12.10 3.31
C HIS A 142 -3.29 11.62 2.79
N HIS A 143 -3.81 12.22 1.72
CA HIS A 143 -5.20 11.99 1.28
C HIS A 143 -5.32 11.00 0.12
N ALA A 144 -4.37 11.02 -0.82
CA ALA A 144 -4.51 10.32 -2.10
C ALA A 144 -3.69 9.02 -2.16
N MET A 145 -2.79 8.77 -1.20
CA MET A 145 -1.89 7.62 -1.22
C MET A 145 -2.23 6.57 -0.17
N LYS A 146 -2.10 5.30 -0.54
CA LYS A 146 -2.32 4.15 0.34
C LYS A 146 -1.35 3.02 0.04
N ASP A 147 -0.96 2.28 1.06
CA ASP A 147 -0.19 1.05 0.93
C ASP A 147 -1.09 -0.16 0.69
N HIS A 148 -0.57 -1.10 -0.10
CA HIS A 148 -1.26 -2.34 -0.42
C HIS A 148 -0.27 -3.51 -0.42
N LEU A 149 -0.83 -4.69 -0.18
CA LEU A 149 -0.12 -5.96 -0.16
C LEU A 149 -0.80 -6.93 -1.12
N ALA A 150 -0.06 -7.39 -2.13
CA ALA A 150 -0.48 -8.48 -3.00
C ALA A 150 0.22 -9.78 -2.58
N LYS A 151 -0.57 -10.81 -2.31
CA LYS A 151 -0.06 -12.14 -1.94
C LYS A 151 0.35 -12.93 -3.19
N PRO A 152 1.24 -13.93 -3.06
CA PRO A 152 1.59 -14.78 -4.19
C PRO A 152 0.35 -15.41 -4.84
N GLY A 153 0.19 -15.22 -6.15
CA GLY A 153 -0.95 -15.68 -6.95
C GLY A 153 -2.13 -14.72 -6.98
N GLU A 154 -2.08 -13.60 -6.24
CA GLU A 154 -3.12 -12.58 -6.23
C GLU A 154 -2.95 -11.61 -7.41
N ASP A 155 -4.07 -11.32 -8.07
CA ASP A 155 -4.16 -10.32 -9.12
C ASP A 155 -4.34 -8.94 -8.51
N VAL A 156 -3.42 -8.03 -8.81
CA VAL A 156 -3.56 -6.61 -8.46
C VAL A 156 -4.64 -5.97 -9.33
N PHE A 157 -4.63 -6.30 -10.62
CA PHE A 157 -5.68 -5.92 -11.56
C PHE A 157 -5.73 -6.86 -12.76
N MET A 158 -6.87 -6.83 -13.46
CA MET A 158 -7.17 -7.67 -14.61
C MET A 158 -7.42 -6.81 -15.85
N PRO A 159 -7.19 -7.33 -17.06
CA PRO A 159 -7.41 -6.58 -18.29
C PRO A 159 -8.89 -6.21 -18.44
N GLY A 160 -9.14 -4.98 -18.90
CA GLY A 160 -10.46 -4.42 -19.14
C GLY A 160 -11.17 -3.87 -17.89
N THR A 161 -10.56 -3.94 -16.70
CA THR A 161 -11.12 -3.29 -15.51
C THR A 161 -10.78 -1.81 -15.49
N ALA A 162 -11.73 -0.97 -15.09
CA ALA A 162 -11.51 0.46 -14.93
C ALA A 162 -10.40 0.73 -13.89
N CYS A 163 -9.52 1.67 -14.20
CA CYS A 163 -8.39 2.05 -13.37
C CYS A 163 -8.60 3.47 -12.82
N HIS A 164 -8.52 3.58 -11.49
CA HIS A 164 -8.60 4.86 -10.76
C HIS A 164 -7.33 5.15 -9.96
N HIS A 165 -6.33 4.28 -10.04
CA HIS A 165 -5.16 4.33 -9.18
C HIS A 165 -3.88 4.08 -9.98
N VAL A 166 -2.90 4.95 -9.79
CA VAL A 166 -1.52 4.67 -10.22
C VAL A 166 -0.88 3.76 -9.19
N CYS A 167 -0.18 2.72 -9.62
CA CYS A 167 0.53 1.81 -8.71
C CYS A 167 2.04 2.03 -8.81
N ILE A 168 2.72 2.14 -7.67
CA ILE A 168 4.18 2.17 -7.55
C ILE A 168 4.63 0.93 -6.78
N ILE A 169 5.44 0.08 -7.40
CA ILE A 169 5.94 -1.13 -6.74
C ILE A 169 7.06 -0.75 -5.76
N GLU A 170 6.89 -1.06 -4.47
CA GLU A 170 7.94 -0.79 -3.47
C GLU A 170 8.88 -1.98 -3.29
N SER A 171 8.33 -3.19 -3.25
CA SER A 171 9.10 -4.41 -3.04
C SER A 171 8.38 -5.64 -3.56
N GLY A 172 9.17 -6.68 -3.83
CA GLY A 172 8.69 -7.91 -4.47
C GLY A 172 8.77 -7.84 -5.99
N HIS A 173 8.27 -8.89 -6.63
CA HIS A 173 8.32 -9.09 -8.07
C HIS A 173 6.93 -9.43 -8.58
N MET A 174 6.37 -8.53 -9.38
CA MET A 174 5.07 -8.73 -10.02
C MET A 174 5.27 -9.03 -11.50
N SER A 175 4.43 -9.90 -12.04
CA SER A 175 4.42 -10.25 -13.46
C SER A 175 3.27 -9.50 -14.12
N TYR A 176 3.61 -8.65 -15.08
CA TYR A 176 2.65 -7.99 -15.96
C TYR A 176 2.52 -8.82 -17.23
N SER A 177 1.29 -9.12 -17.65
CA SER A 177 1.02 -9.90 -18.85
C SER A 177 0.01 -9.18 -19.72
N LEU A 178 0.42 -8.88 -20.94
CA LEU A 178 -0.41 -8.28 -21.98
C LEU A 178 -0.76 -9.34 -23.03
N ALA A 179 -2.00 -9.34 -23.51
CA ALA A 179 -2.45 -10.32 -24.49
C ALA A 179 -1.59 -10.23 -25.77
N GLY A 180 -0.96 -11.34 -26.15
CA GLY A 180 -0.12 -11.42 -27.35
C GLY A 180 1.33 -10.94 -27.17
N ALA A 181 1.72 -10.49 -25.98
CA ALA A 181 3.10 -10.12 -25.66
C ALA A 181 3.71 -11.06 -24.61
N PRO A 182 5.05 -11.21 -24.57
CA PRO A 182 5.70 -11.93 -23.47
C PRO A 182 5.44 -11.22 -22.13
N PRO A 183 5.33 -11.96 -21.01
CA PRO A 183 5.19 -11.35 -19.70
C PRO A 183 6.40 -10.46 -19.37
N GLU A 184 6.12 -9.26 -18.89
CA GLU A 184 7.10 -8.31 -18.38
C GLU A 184 7.14 -8.38 -16.85
N GLU A 185 8.28 -8.04 -16.26
CA GLU A 185 8.46 -8.04 -14.82
C GLU A 185 8.39 -6.61 -14.29
N ALA A 186 7.42 -6.34 -13.41
CA ALA A 186 7.33 -5.09 -12.68
C ALA A 186 8.18 -5.21 -11.40
N THR A 187 9.30 -4.51 -11.40
CA THR A 187 10.31 -4.48 -10.33
C THR A 187 10.09 -3.29 -9.39
N PRO A 188 10.74 -3.27 -8.21
CA PRO A 188 10.70 -2.12 -7.31
C PRO A 188 11.07 -0.81 -8.02
N GLY A 189 10.22 0.21 -7.86
CA GLY A 189 10.30 1.51 -8.54
C GLY A 189 9.49 1.59 -9.84
N SER A 190 8.93 0.49 -10.33
CA SER A 190 8.08 0.50 -11.53
C SER A 190 6.78 1.25 -11.28
N VAL A 191 6.39 2.10 -12.22
CA VAL A 191 5.14 2.87 -12.19
C VAL A 191 4.16 2.28 -13.18
N VAL A 192 2.95 1.98 -12.71
CA VAL A 192 1.91 1.27 -13.46
C VAL A 192 0.64 2.10 -13.53
N ALA A 193 0.04 2.14 -14.72
CA ALA A 193 -1.20 2.85 -15.04
C ALA A 193 -1.17 4.36 -14.74
N LEU A 194 0.00 5.00 -14.89
CA LEU A 194 0.15 6.46 -14.79
C LEU A 194 -0.91 7.29 -15.57
N PRO A 195 -1.37 6.88 -16.77
CA PRO A 195 -2.32 7.66 -17.54
C PRO A 195 -3.68 7.90 -16.85
N CYS A 196 -4.02 7.09 -15.84
CA CYS A 196 -5.28 7.23 -15.10
C CYS A 196 -5.40 8.57 -14.34
N LEU A 197 -4.29 9.30 -14.13
CA LEU A 197 -4.32 10.63 -13.53
C LEU A 197 -4.95 11.71 -14.45
N TRP A 198 -5.01 11.46 -15.76
CA TRP A 198 -5.49 12.46 -16.74
C TRP A 198 -6.59 11.96 -17.68
N ALA A 199 -6.84 10.65 -17.73
CA ALA A 199 -7.81 10.06 -18.63
C ALA A 199 -8.55 8.87 -17.98
N GLU A 200 -9.75 8.58 -18.49
CA GLU A 200 -10.44 7.33 -18.19
C GLU A 200 -9.62 6.15 -18.71
N TRP A 201 -8.93 5.49 -17.78
CA TRP A 201 -8.05 4.37 -18.10
C TRP A 201 -8.72 3.05 -17.74
N SER A 202 -8.43 2.03 -18.52
CA SER A 202 -8.82 0.66 -18.21
C SER A 202 -7.64 -0.23 -18.50
N HIS A 203 -7.34 -1.13 -17.57
CA HIS A 203 -6.11 -1.91 -17.61
C HIS A 203 -6.01 -2.68 -18.93
N CYS A 204 -4.84 -2.60 -19.54
CA CYS A 204 -4.55 -3.26 -20.81
C CYS A 204 -4.12 -4.72 -20.56
N GLY A 205 -3.37 -4.94 -19.48
CA GLY A 205 -2.88 -6.26 -19.09
C GLY A 205 -3.35 -6.71 -17.70
N ARG A 206 -2.77 -7.82 -17.26
CA ARG A 206 -2.94 -8.41 -15.94
C ARG A 206 -1.66 -8.23 -15.15
N LEU A 207 -1.74 -7.68 -13.94
CA LEU A 207 -0.61 -7.61 -13.00
C LEU A 207 -0.85 -8.55 -11.81
N MET A 208 0.09 -9.46 -11.57
CA MET A 208 -0.03 -10.48 -10.53
C MET A 208 1.28 -10.62 -9.73
N ALA A 209 1.19 -10.80 -8.42
CA ALA A 209 2.33 -11.19 -7.59
C ALA A 209 2.70 -12.67 -7.79
N ARG A 210 3.94 -12.98 -8.19
CA ARG A 210 4.33 -14.37 -8.56
C ARG A 210 4.85 -15.21 -7.39
N THR A 211 5.99 -14.83 -6.85
CA THR A 211 6.82 -15.71 -6.01
C THR A 211 6.77 -15.36 -4.52
N GLY A 212 6.44 -14.11 -4.19
CA GLY A 212 6.41 -13.60 -2.82
C GLY A 212 5.36 -12.52 -2.62
N SER A 213 5.12 -12.16 -1.37
CA SER A 213 4.31 -11.00 -1.03
C SER A 213 4.95 -9.74 -1.63
N CYS A 214 4.16 -8.96 -2.36
CA CYS A 214 4.60 -7.76 -3.02
C CYS A 214 3.92 -6.56 -2.38
N TYR A 215 4.70 -5.55 -2.01
CA TYR A 215 4.19 -4.30 -1.45
C TYR A 215 4.23 -3.23 -2.52
N TYR A 216 3.12 -2.51 -2.63
CA TYR A 216 2.98 -1.44 -3.59
C TYR A 216 2.14 -0.33 -2.98
N VAL A 217 2.39 0.88 -3.44
CA VAL A 217 1.64 2.07 -3.03
C VAL A 217 0.77 2.50 -4.19
N THR A 218 -0.45 2.90 -3.89
CA THR A 218 -1.36 3.47 -4.88
C THR A 218 -1.49 4.98 -4.68
N LEU A 219 -1.70 5.70 -5.78
CA LEU A 219 -2.13 7.08 -5.79
C LEU A 219 -3.50 7.15 -6.49
N ASN A 220 -4.53 7.57 -5.77
CA ASN A 220 -5.86 7.75 -6.32
C ASN A 220 -5.91 8.97 -7.26
N GLY A 221 -6.40 8.76 -8.49
CA GLY A 221 -6.44 9.79 -9.52
C GLY A 221 -7.44 10.91 -9.26
N ASP A 222 -8.58 10.61 -8.65
CA ASP A 222 -9.63 11.58 -8.33
C ASP A 222 -9.15 12.51 -7.19
N ASP A 223 -8.63 11.93 -6.11
CA ASP A 223 -8.07 12.67 -4.97
C ASP A 223 -6.85 13.50 -5.40
N PHE A 224 -5.99 12.95 -6.25
CA PHE A 224 -4.87 13.68 -6.85
C PHE A 224 -5.37 14.92 -7.61
N CYS A 225 -6.37 14.74 -8.47
CA CYS A 225 -6.97 15.81 -9.24
C CYS A 225 -7.58 16.89 -8.34
N GLU A 226 -8.33 16.51 -7.30
CA GLU A 226 -8.92 17.45 -6.34
C GLU A 226 -7.84 18.27 -5.64
N VAL A 227 -6.80 17.62 -5.12
CA VAL A 227 -5.71 18.29 -4.39
C VAL A 227 -4.95 19.25 -5.31
N VAL A 228 -4.54 18.82 -6.50
CA VAL A 228 -3.80 19.67 -7.44
C VAL A 228 -4.66 20.86 -7.90
N MET A 229 -5.96 20.67 -8.14
CA MET A 229 -6.87 21.76 -8.49
C MET A 229 -7.04 22.77 -7.36
N ARG A 230 -7.12 22.29 -6.11
CA ARG A 230 -7.26 23.14 -4.92
C ARG A 230 -6.06 24.07 -4.73
N PHE A 231 -4.84 23.59 -4.96
CA PHE A 231 -3.63 24.41 -4.87
C PHE A 231 -3.42 25.29 -6.12
N GLY A 232 -3.75 24.78 -7.30
CA GLY A 232 -3.71 25.52 -8.55
C GLY A 232 -2.31 26.01 -8.95
N GLY A 233 -2.24 27.23 -9.49
CA GLY A 233 -0.98 27.90 -9.78
C GLY A 233 -0.16 27.32 -10.95
N PRO A 234 1.17 27.55 -10.98
CA PRO A 234 2.06 27.05 -12.03
C PRO A 234 2.12 25.52 -12.11
N LEU A 235 1.94 24.83 -10.98
CA LEU A 235 2.02 23.36 -10.91
C LEU A 235 0.86 22.71 -11.66
N LEU A 236 -0.36 23.17 -11.41
CA LEU A 236 -1.54 22.70 -12.14
C LEU A 236 -1.36 22.87 -13.66
N ARG A 237 -0.85 24.02 -14.12
CA ARG A 237 -0.63 24.28 -15.55
C ARG A 237 0.42 23.33 -16.14
N PHE A 238 1.52 23.12 -15.43
CA PHE A 238 2.56 22.19 -15.84
C PHE A 238 2.01 20.76 -15.96
N LEU A 239 1.27 20.29 -14.95
CA LEU A 239 0.67 18.95 -14.95
C LEU A 239 -0.41 18.78 -16.02
N GLN A 240 -1.17 19.83 -16.35
CA GLN A 240 -2.12 19.82 -17.48
C GLN A 240 -1.40 19.65 -18.82
N ILE A 241 -0.32 20.41 -19.05
CA ILE A 241 0.47 20.29 -20.29
C ILE A 241 1.12 18.91 -20.36
N MET A 242 1.66 18.42 -19.25
CA MET A 242 2.25 17.08 -19.15
C MET A 242 1.23 16.00 -19.50
N GLY A 243 0.02 16.07 -18.93
CA GLY A 243 -1.06 15.13 -19.22
C GLY A 243 -1.42 15.10 -20.71
N VAL A 244 -1.61 16.26 -21.34
CA VAL A 244 -1.93 16.35 -22.77
C VAL A 244 -0.82 15.71 -23.63
N LEU A 245 0.45 15.97 -23.31
CA LEU A 245 1.57 15.38 -24.05
C LEU A 245 1.66 13.87 -23.85
N LEU A 246 1.49 13.39 -22.62
CA LEU A 246 1.53 11.98 -22.29
C LEU A 246 0.42 11.19 -22.99
N ILE A 247 -0.82 11.70 -22.94
CA ILE A 247 -1.95 11.06 -23.62
C ILE A 247 -1.74 11.04 -25.14
N GLY A 248 -1.25 12.13 -25.74
CA GLY A 248 -0.96 12.15 -27.18
C GLY A 248 0.10 11.13 -27.62
N GLU A 249 1.11 10.87 -26.79
CA GLU A 249 2.10 9.80 -27.05
C GLU A 249 1.48 8.41 -26.94
N LEU A 250 0.59 8.19 -25.96
CA LEU A 250 -0.09 6.91 -25.78
C LEU A 250 -1.09 6.60 -26.89
N GLU A 251 -1.84 7.60 -27.38
CA GLU A 251 -2.70 7.45 -28.55
C GLU A 251 -1.89 7.05 -29.78
N SER A 252 -0.72 7.66 -29.96
CA SER A 252 0.19 7.32 -31.06
C SER A 252 0.75 5.88 -30.93
N ALA A 253 0.99 5.41 -29.70
CA ALA A 253 1.43 4.04 -29.42
C ALA A 253 0.30 3.00 -29.55
N GLN A 254 -0.94 3.40 -29.28
CA GLN A 254 -2.13 2.56 -29.45
C GLN A 254 -2.36 2.22 -30.93
N ASP A 255 -2.19 3.18 -31.83
CA ASP A 255 -2.26 2.95 -33.28
C ASP A 255 -1.23 1.91 -33.75
N GLN A 256 -0.15 1.72 -32.98
CA GLN A 256 0.92 0.75 -33.24
C GLN A 256 0.74 -0.57 -32.46
N SER A 257 -0.37 -0.76 -31.74
CA SER A 257 -0.64 -1.94 -30.88
C SER A 257 0.39 -2.17 -29.77
N GLN A 258 1.00 -1.10 -29.24
CA GLN A 258 2.02 -1.17 -28.17
C GLN A 258 1.55 -0.60 -26.83
N LEU A 259 0.24 -0.52 -26.61
CA LEU A 259 -0.32 0.06 -25.39
C LEU A 259 -0.04 -0.87 -24.18
N SER A 260 0.59 -0.33 -23.14
CA SER A 260 0.94 -1.03 -21.91
C SER A 260 0.56 -0.20 -20.68
N ASP A 261 0.19 -0.86 -19.59
CA ASP A 261 0.04 -0.21 -18.29
C ASP A 261 1.40 0.18 -17.68
N LEU A 262 2.48 -0.51 -18.05
CA LEU A 262 3.82 -0.20 -17.55
C LEU A 262 4.35 1.09 -18.18
N THR A 263 4.56 2.10 -17.34
CA THR A 263 5.01 3.41 -17.81
C THR A 263 6.52 3.51 -17.70
N SER A 264 7.22 3.65 -18.83
CA SER A 264 8.66 3.83 -18.82
C SER A 264 9.06 5.21 -18.28
N LEU A 265 9.92 5.24 -17.26
CA LEU A 265 10.45 6.47 -16.65
C LEU A 265 11.20 7.36 -17.68
N SER A 266 11.81 6.77 -18.70
CA SER A 266 12.47 7.53 -19.77
C SER A 266 11.48 8.40 -20.54
N ASN A 267 10.31 7.84 -20.85
CA ASN A 267 9.26 8.52 -21.60
C ASN A 267 8.66 9.64 -20.76
N ILE A 268 8.41 9.38 -19.47
CA ILE A 268 7.93 10.40 -18.53
C ILE A 268 8.90 11.57 -18.45
N ARG A 269 10.21 11.30 -18.37
CA ARG A 269 11.22 12.35 -18.31
C ARG A 269 11.23 13.21 -19.57
N GLU A 270 11.17 12.60 -20.75
CA GLU A 270 11.12 13.34 -22.02
C GLU A 270 9.87 14.23 -22.11
N VAL A 271 8.70 13.68 -21.74
CA VAL A 271 7.44 14.42 -21.69
C VAL A 271 7.51 15.57 -20.68
N SER A 272 8.12 15.34 -19.51
CA SER A 272 8.32 16.36 -18.47
C SER A 272 9.19 17.52 -18.96
N GLU A 273 10.31 17.22 -19.61
CA GLU A 273 11.20 18.22 -20.20
C GLU A 273 10.49 19.04 -21.29
N ARG A 274 9.66 18.39 -22.11
CA ARG A 274 8.82 19.09 -23.11
C ARG A 274 7.78 19.98 -22.46
N ALA A 275 7.06 19.48 -21.46
CA ALA A 275 6.07 20.25 -20.70
C ALA A 275 6.70 21.48 -20.03
N GLN A 276 7.92 21.35 -19.52
CA GLN A 276 8.65 22.46 -18.91
C GLN A 276 8.97 23.55 -19.93
N ARG A 277 9.40 23.18 -21.15
CA ARG A 277 9.64 24.14 -22.24
C ARG A 277 8.37 24.88 -22.63
N PHE A 278 7.25 24.17 -22.79
CA PHE A 278 5.96 24.80 -23.10
C PHE A 278 5.48 25.74 -22.00
N THR A 279 5.61 25.34 -20.74
CA THR A 279 5.22 26.18 -19.60
C THR A 279 6.00 27.50 -19.59
N LYS A 280 7.30 27.47 -19.89
CA LYS A 280 8.14 28.69 -20.01
C LYS A 280 7.67 29.59 -21.15
N LEU A 281 7.36 29.03 -22.32
CA LEU A 281 6.88 29.79 -23.49
C LEU A 281 5.53 30.47 -23.21
N ILE A 282 4.61 29.77 -22.55
CA ILE A 282 3.30 30.31 -22.17
C ILE A 282 3.45 31.39 -21.09
N GLY A 283 4.35 31.19 -20.13
CA GLY A 283 4.65 32.20 -19.10
C GLY A 283 5.22 33.52 -19.66
N THR A 284 5.84 33.48 -20.84
CA THR A 284 6.35 34.68 -21.54
C THR A 284 5.33 35.38 -22.44
N THR A 285 4.19 34.77 -22.72
CA THR A 285 3.16 35.33 -23.62
C THR A 285 1.99 35.91 -22.81
N PRO A 286 1.71 37.23 -22.89
CA PRO A 286 0.68 37.89 -22.09
C PRO A 286 -0.75 37.66 -22.64
N ASP A 287 -1.02 36.55 -23.33
CA ASP A 287 -2.26 36.39 -24.09
C ASP A 287 -3.30 35.50 -23.38
N LYS A 288 -4.48 36.06 -23.14
CA LYS A 288 -5.62 35.44 -22.45
C LYS A 288 -6.25 34.30 -23.27
N SER A 289 -5.94 34.23 -24.57
CA SER A 289 -6.44 33.21 -25.51
C SER A 289 -5.92 31.81 -25.21
N VAL A 290 -4.63 31.66 -24.87
CA VAL A 290 -3.99 30.38 -24.54
C VAL A 290 -4.56 29.82 -23.24
N HIS A 291 -4.86 30.69 -22.28
CA HIS A 291 -5.52 30.30 -21.05
C HIS A 291 -6.90 29.71 -21.26
N ALA A 292 -7.70 30.25 -22.19
CA ALA A 292 -9.01 29.71 -22.55
C ALA A 292 -8.89 28.34 -23.25
N THR A 293 -7.94 28.19 -24.19
CA THR A 293 -7.77 26.92 -24.92
C THR A 293 -7.31 25.78 -24.01
N PHE A 294 -6.38 26.05 -23.08
CA PHE A 294 -5.92 25.03 -22.13
C PHE A 294 -6.91 24.76 -21.01
N SER A 295 -7.68 25.75 -20.55
CA SER A 295 -8.78 25.49 -19.60
C SER A 295 -9.97 24.79 -20.27
N ILE A 296 -10.18 24.95 -21.57
CA ILE A 296 -11.12 24.12 -22.35
C ILE A 296 -10.57 22.71 -22.52
N LEU A 297 -9.28 22.51 -22.83
CA LEU A 297 -8.68 21.17 -22.92
C LEU A 297 -8.63 20.46 -21.55
N ALA A 298 -8.39 21.19 -20.46
CA ALA A 298 -8.41 20.66 -19.10
C ALA A 298 -9.84 20.39 -18.58
N ASN A 299 -10.82 21.27 -18.87
CA ASN A 299 -12.24 20.98 -18.59
C ASN A 299 -12.77 19.85 -19.48
N LYS A 300 -12.20 19.64 -20.66
CA LYS A 300 -12.54 18.51 -21.55
C LYS A 300 -11.85 17.20 -21.15
N ALA A 301 -10.72 17.29 -20.43
CA ALA A 301 -10.07 16.17 -19.74
C ALA A 301 -10.81 15.77 -18.44
N GLN A 302 -11.40 16.73 -17.72
CA GLN A 302 -12.18 16.48 -16.50
C GLN A 302 -13.68 16.25 -16.74
N GLY A 303 -14.19 16.69 -17.89
CA GLY A 303 -15.61 16.66 -18.25
C GLY A 303 -15.85 16.00 -19.61
N GLY A 304 -15.56 14.70 -19.69
CA GLY A 304 -16.27 13.78 -20.61
C GLY A 304 -15.90 13.77 -22.09
N LEU A 305 -14.63 13.87 -22.51
CA LEU A 305 -14.32 13.84 -23.95
C LEU A 305 -12.95 13.29 -24.40
N PHE A 306 -12.45 12.22 -23.80
CA PHE A 306 -11.63 11.25 -24.55
C PHE A 306 -12.49 10.02 -24.76
N GLY A 307 -13.07 9.92 -25.96
CA GLY A 307 -14.02 8.85 -26.31
C GLY A 307 -13.41 7.48 -26.04
N ARG A 308 -14.17 6.62 -25.35
CA ARG A 308 -13.97 5.18 -25.16
C ARG A 308 -12.73 4.63 -25.89
N LEU A 309 -11.55 4.74 -25.29
CA LEU A 309 -10.36 4.07 -25.82
C LEU A 309 -10.40 2.55 -25.63
N GLN A 310 -11.56 1.97 -25.25
CA GLN A 310 -11.67 0.53 -25.01
C GLN A 310 -13.00 -0.16 -25.40
N THR A 311 -13.76 0.32 -26.42
CA THR A 311 -14.92 -0.47 -26.92
C THR A 311 -14.85 -0.88 -28.40
N ARG A 312 -13.65 -1.09 -28.95
CA ARG A 312 -13.52 -1.93 -30.15
C ARG A 312 -12.52 -3.05 -29.87
N ASN A 313 -13.08 -4.25 -29.74
CA ASN A 313 -12.39 -5.55 -29.66
C ASN A 313 -12.01 -6.08 -28.28
N LEU A 314 -13.00 -6.26 -27.40
CA LEU A 314 -12.97 -7.42 -26.51
C LEU A 314 -14.36 -8.09 -26.45
N SER A 315 -14.38 -9.36 -26.84
CA SER A 315 -15.46 -10.37 -26.79
C SER A 315 -16.36 -10.51 -28.04
N PRO A 316 -16.77 -11.75 -28.41
CA PRO A 316 -16.96 -12.89 -27.50
C PRO A 316 -15.93 -14.02 -27.62
N PHE A 317 -15.52 -14.52 -26.46
CA PHE A 317 -15.23 -15.93 -26.27
C PHE A 317 -16.39 -16.75 -26.86
N GLY A 318 -16.07 -17.51 -27.90
CA GLY A 318 -16.67 -18.82 -28.15
C GLY A 318 -15.79 -19.90 -27.56
#